data_AF-A0A2D4RTM9-F1
#
_entry.id   AF-A0A2D4RTM9-F1
#
_cell.length_a   1.000
_cell.length_b   1.000
_cell.length_c   1.000
_cell.angle_alpha   90.00
_cell.angle_beta   90.00
_cell.angle_gamma   90.00
#
_symmetry.space_group_name_H-M   'P 1'
#
loop_
_entity.id
_entity.type
_entity.pdbx_description
1 polymer ?
#
loop_
_entity_poly.entity_id
_entity_poly.type
_entity_poly.pdbx_seq_one_letter_code
_entity_poly.pdbx_strand_id
1 'polypeptide(L)'
;MSDSKADRKQYQITVNGNRFVIASPYGEEHIRKVESFLEQQISTIQQSSSSISSSNLYLLVALNLADQLMRQKQQPQYDEMEKNLRDLCERLDQVLVQA
;
A
#
# COMPACT_ATOMS: atom_id res chain seq x y z
N MET A 1 4.19 -31.82 9.35
CA MET A 1 5.30 -30.84 9.46
C MET A 1 4.65 -29.48 9.49
N SER A 2 4.51 -28.89 10.67
CA SER A 2 3.89 -27.59 10.88
C SER A 2 4.99 -26.62 11.25
N ASP A 3 5.39 -25.73 10.35
CA ASP A 3 6.00 -24.46 10.74
C ASP A 3 6.09 -23.49 9.56
N SER A 4 5.42 -22.35 9.72
CA SER A 4 5.79 -21.04 9.19
C SER A 4 4.69 -20.04 9.60
N LYS A 5 4.54 -19.83 10.91
CA LYS A 5 4.05 -18.53 11.39
C LYS A 5 5.14 -17.53 11.02
N ALA A 6 4.95 -16.78 9.94
CA ALA A 6 5.82 -15.66 9.62
C ALA A 6 6.04 -14.81 10.89
N ASP A 7 7.29 -14.48 11.21
CA ASP A 7 7.69 -13.67 12.36
C ASP A 7 7.06 -12.27 12.25
N ARG A 8 5.80 -12.15 12.69
CA ARG A 8 5.07 -10.89 12.74
C ARG A 8 5.42 -10.23 14.07
N LYS A 9 6.29 -9.23 14.01
CA LYS A 9 6.61 -8.40 15.18
C LYS A 9 5.45 -7.46 15.48
N GLN A 10 5.24 -7.20 16.76
CA GLN A 10 4.25 -6.24 17.21
C GLN A 10 4.89 -4.86 17.28
N TYR A 11 4.17 -3.86 16.78
CA TYR A 11 4.59 -2.47 16.75
C TYR A 11 3.51 -1.62 17.40
N GLN A 12 3.95 -0.70 18.26
CA GLN A 12 3.09 0.32 18.83
C GLN A 12 3.17 1.58 17.97
N ILE A 13 2.01 2.03 17.51
CA ILE A 13 1.84 3.24 16.69
C ILE A 13 0.84 4.19 17.36
N THR A 14 0.97 5.48 17.05
CA THR A 14 0.09 6.54 17.51
C THR A 14 -0.44 7.30 16.30
N VAL A 15 -1.76 7.34 16.14
CA VAL A 15 -2.43 7.94 14.98
C VAL A 15 -3.57 8.80 15.48
N ASN A 16 -3.58 10.09 15.13
CA ASN A 16 -4.58 11.07 15.56
C ASN A 16 -4.78 11.06 17.09
N GLY A 17 -3.69 10.98 17.85
CA GLY A 17 -3.67 10.89 19.31
C GLY A 17 -4.08 9.54 19.90
N ASN A 18 -4.50 8.57 19.09
CA ASN A 18 -4.92 7.23 19.53
C ASN A 18 -3.79 6.22 19.37
N ARG A 19 -3.60 5.35 20.36
CA ARG A 19 -2.54 4.34 20.37
C ARG A 19 -3.08 2.99 19.90
N PHE A 20 -2.36 2.36 18.97
CA PHE A 20 -2.68 1.05 18.43
C PHE A 20 -1.49 0.10 18.50
N VAL A 21 -1.77 -1.20 18.53
CA VAL A 21 -0.76 -2.26 18.42
C VAL A 21 -1.06 -3.06 17.16
N ILE A 22 -0.11 -3.11 16.23
CA ILE A 22 -0.25 -3.83 14.96
C ILE A 22 0.80 -4.93 14.83
N ALA A 23 0.41 -6.08 14.25
CA ALA A 23 1.31 -7.19 13.99
C ALA A 23 1.70 -7.21 12.51
N SER A 24 2.96 -6.92 12.22
CA SER A 24 3.46 -6.77 10.85
C SER A 24 4.69 -7.66 10.61
N PRO A 25 4.79 -8.29 9.44
CA PRO A 25 6.04 -8.94 9.01
C PRO A 25 7.10 -7.91 8.55
N TYR A 26 6.71 -6.65 8.36
CA TYR A 26 7.60 -5.58 7.92
C TYR A 26 8.30 -4.90 9.11
N GLY A 27 9.56 -4.48 8.91
CA GLY A 27 10.39 -3.84 9.93
C GLY A 27 9.87 -2.48 10.43
N GLU A 28 10.45 -1.99 11.53
CA GLU A 28 9.98 -0.75 12.20
C GLU A 28 9.99 0.46 11.29
N GLU A 29 11.00 0.63 10.43
CA GLU A 29 11.10 1.74 9.49
C GLU A 29 9.86 1.83 8.56
N HIS A 30 9.40 0.68 8.05
CA HIS A 30 8.21 0.63 7.21
C HIS A 30 6.97 1.03 8.01
N ILE A 31 6.86 0.56 9.26
CA ILE A 31 5.74 0.91 10.13
C ILE A 31 5.70 2.40 10.47
N ARG A 32 6.84 3.03 10.73
CA ARG A 32 6.92 4.48 10.95
C ARG A 32 6.50 5.27 9.71
N LYS A 33 6.86 4.80 8.51
CA LYS A 33 6.38 5.40 7.25
C LYS A 33 4.86 5.30 7.12
N VAL A 34 4.28 4.15 7.45
CA VAL A 34 2.82 3.96 7.44
C VAL A 34 2.13 4.88 8.45
N GLU A 35 2.69 5.00 9.67
CA GLU A 35 2.20 5.91 10.72
C GLU A 35 2.20 7.37 10.25
N SER A 36 3.34 7.87 9.75
CA SER A 36 3.42 9.25 9.22
C SER A 36 2.49 9.49 8.04
N PHE A 37 2.37 8.54 7.13
CA PHE A 37 1.48 8.66 5.97
C PHE A 37 0.01 8.74 6.39
N LEU A 38 -0.40 7.91 7.35
CA LEU A 38 -1.77 7.93 7.86
C LEU A 38 -2.08 9.23 8.62
N GLU A 39 -1.14 9.74 9.42
CA GLU A 39 -1.28 11.02 10.12
C GLU A 39 -1.45 12.18 9.13
N GLN A 40 -0.66 12.19 8.05
CA GLN A 40 -0.77 13.21 7.01
C GLN A 40 -2.15 13.19 6.34
N GLN A 41 -2.67 12.02 5.97
CA GLN A 41 -3.98 11.87 5.34
C GLN A 41 -5.11 12.36 6.27
N ILE A 42 -5.01 12.07 7.57
CA ILE A 42 -5.96 12.56 8.57
C ILE A 42 -5.91 14.09 8.66
N SER A 43 -4.72 14.67 8.77
CA SER A 43 -4.52 16.13 8.83
C SER A 43 -5.07 16.84 7.59
N THR A 44 -4.86 16.29 6.40
CA THR A 44 -5.36 16.88 5.14
C THR A 44 -6.89 16.95 5.13
N ILE A 45 -7.58 15.90 5.61
CA ILE A 45 -9.05 15.87 5.63
C ILE A 45 -9.61 16.72 6.78
N GLN A 46 -8.91 16.79 7.92
CA GLN A 46 -9.28 17.69 9.01
C GLN A 46 -9.19 19.17 8.59
N GLN A 47 -8.16 19.56 7.84
CA GLN A 47 -8.00 20.93 7.35
C GLN A 47 -9.08 21.32 6.33
N SER A 48 -9.55 20.37 5.52
CA SER A 48 -10.59 20.63 4.51
C SER A 48 -12.00 20.61 5.08
N SER A 49 -12.21 20.05 6.29
CA SER A 49 -13.54 19.97 6.88
C SER A 49 -13.52 20.07 8.41
N SER A 50 -13.78 21.27 8.91
CA SER A 50 -13.65 21.66 10.32
C SER A 50 -14.76 21.13 11.27
N SER A 51 -15.72 20.33 10.78
CA SER A 51 -16.87 19.88 11.57
C SER A 51 -17.22 18.38 11.44
N ILE A 52 -16.31 17.57 10.90
CA ILE A 52 -16.55 16.13 10.71
C ILE A 52 -16.30 15.36 12.01
N SER A 53 -17.21 14.45 12.35
CA SER A 53 -17.04 13.51 13.47
C SER A 53 -15.85 12.57 13.21
N SER A 54 -15.14 12.16 14.26
CA SER A 54 -13.94 11.31 14.11
C SER A 54 -14.20 10.04 13.28
N SER A 55 -15.37 9.41 13.44
CA SER A 55 -15.76 8.24 12.64
C SER A 55 -15.88 8.54 11.14
N ASN A 56 -16.52 9.65 10.78
CA ASN A 56 -16.68 10.06 9.38
C ASN A 56 -15.32 10.49 8.78
N LEU A 57 -14.45 11.09 9.58
CA LEU A 57 -13.09 11.42 9.19
C LEU A 57 -12.29 10.15 8.81
N TYR A 58 -12.31 9.13 9.68
CA TYR A 58 -11.61 7.88 9.38
C TYR A 58 -12.19 7.15 8.17
N LEU A 59 -13.51 7.21 7.96
CA LEU A 59 -14.15 6.66 6.77
C LEU A 59 -13.68 7.38 5.49
N LEU A 60 -13.58 8.71 5.51
CA LEU A 60 -13.06 9.50 4.39
C LEU A 60 -11.58 9.19 4.11
N VAL A 61 -10.76 9.04 5.15
CA VAL A 61 -9.35 8.62 5.00
C VAL A 61 -9.29 7.23 4.36
N ALA A 62 -10.09 6.28 4.84
CA ALA A 62 -10.13 4.92 4.27
C ALA A 62 -10.57 4.94 2.80
N LEU A 63 -11.59 5.75 2.45
CA LEU A 63 -12.04 5.92 1.07
C LEU A 63 -10.96 6.52 0.17
N ASN A 64 -10.24 7.54 0.65
CA ASN A 64 -9.15 8.16 -0.11
C ASN A 64 -8.00 7.17 -0.35
N LEU A 65 -7.59 6.42 0.67
CA LEU A 65 -6.56 5.38 0.55
C LEU A 65 -6.98 4.25 -0.39
N ALA A 66 -8.24 3.84 -0.35
CA ALA A 66 -8.77 2.84 -1.26
C ALA A 66 -8.74 3.34 -2.72
N ASP A 67 -9.15 4.58 -2.98
CA ASP A 67 -9.08 5.20 -4.31
C ASP A 67 -7.62 5.26 -4.82
N GLN A 68 -6.68 5.70 -3.98
CA GLN A 68 -5.25 5.72 -4.32
C GLN A 68 -4.73 4.32 -4.69
N LEU A 69 -5.08 3.30 -3.91
CA LEU A 69 -4.68 1.92 -4.17
C LEU A 69 -5.29 1.39 -5.48
N MET A 70 -6.54 1.74 -5.77
CA MET A 70 -7.20 1.36 -7.02
C MET A 70 -6.54 2.05 -8.22
N ARG A 71 -6.26 3.36 -8.13
CA ARG A 71 -5.55 4.10 -9.18
C ARG A 71 -4.15 3.57 -9.44
N GLN A 72 -3.42 3.20 -8.39
CA GLN A 72 -2.08 2.62 -8.53
C GLN A 72 -2.14 1.24 -9.21
N LYS A 73 -3.15 0.42 -8.91
CA LYS A 73 -3.39 -0.85 -9.61
C LYS A 73 -3.83 -0.66 -11.06
N GLN A 74 -4.49 0.44 -11.37
CA GLN A 74 -4.94 0.79 -12.72
C GLN A 74 -3.89 1.56 -13.53
N GLN A 75 -2.67 1.80 -12.99
CA GLN A 75 -1.63 2.45 -13.79
C GLN A 75 -1.22 1.53 -14.94
N PRO A 76 -1.41 1.96 -16.21
CA PRO A 76 -1.12 1.17 -17.40
C PRO A 76 0.37 0.87 -17.58
N GLN A 77 1.26 1.47 -16.78
CA GLN A 77 2.68 1.19 -16.80
C GLN A 77 3.00 -0.27 -16.47
N TYR A 78 2.23 -0.91 -15.59
CA TYR A 78 2.44 -2.34 -15.31
C TYR A 78 1.99 -3.22 -16.48
N ASP A 79 0.86 -2.90 -17.10
CA ASP A 79 0.36 -3.62 -18.27
C ASP A 79 1.26 -3.42 -19.50
N GLU A 80 1.75 -2.20 -19.73
CA GLU A 80 2.64 -1.88 -20.84
C GLU A 80 4.03 -2.49 -20.64
N MET A 81 4.52 -2.54 -19.40
CA MET A 81 5.79 -3.17 -19.05
C MET A 81 5.70 -4.70 -19.10
N GLU A 82 4.58 -5.32 -18.67
CA GLU A 82 4.30 -6.74 -18.90
C GLU A 82 4.22 -7.08 -20.37
N LYS A 83 3.55 -6.23 -21.17
CA LYS A 83 3.45 -6.42 -22.62
C LYS A 83 4.82 -6.34 -23.28
N ASN A 84 5.65 -5.35 -22.92
CA ASN A 84 7.01 -5.23 -23.44
C ASN A 84 7.91 -6.41 -23.03
N LEU A 85 7.76 -6.93 -21.81
CA LEU A 85 8.46 -8.14 -21.37
C LEU A 85 8.00 -9.38 -22.14
N ARG A 86 6.70 -9.50 -22.40
CA ARG A 86 6.13 -10.60 -23.18
C ARG A 86 6.60 -10.57 -24.63
N ASP A 87 6.56 -9.40 -25.26
CA ASP A 87 7.07 -9.19 -26.63
C ASP A 87 8.56 -9.50 -26.73
N LEU A 88 9.35 -9.20 -25.69
CA LEU A 88 10.77 -9.53 -25.65
C LEU A 88 11.01 -11.04 -25.52
N CYS A 89 10.25 -11.73 -24.65
CA CYS A 89 10.32 -13.19 -24.53
C CYS A 89 9.93 -13.90 -25.84
N GLU A 90 8.87 -13.45 -26.51
CA GLU A 90 8.44 -14.03 -27.79
C GLU A 90 9.50 -13.86 -28.88
N ARG A 91 10.19 -12.71 -28.93
CA ARG A 91 11.31 -12.49 -29.85
C ARG A 91 12.50 -13.41 -29.57
N LEU A 92 12.81 -13.64 -28.29
CA LEU A 92 13.89 -14.56 -27.91
C LEU A 92 13.55 -16.00 -28.30
N ASP A 93 12.32 -16.44 -28.08
CA ASP A 93 11.85 -17.77 -28.48
C ASP A 93 11.90 -17.95 -30.01
N GLN A 94 11.52 -16.93 -30.79
CA GLN A 94 11.62 -17.00 -32.25
C GLN A 94 13.06 -17.14 -32.75
N VAL A 95 14.02 -16.49 -32.11
CA VAL A 95 15.45 -16.60 -32.47
C VAL A 95 16.03 -17.95 -32.06
N LEU A 96 15.58 -18.52 -30.93
CA LEU A 96 16.03 -19.83 -30.45
C LEU A 96 15.42 -21.00 -31.24
N VAL A 97 14.25 -20.82 -31.85
CA VAL A 97 13.60 -21.84 -32.71
C VAL A 97 14.17 -21.87 -34.13
N GLN A 98 14.88 -20.82 -34.57
CA GLN A 98 15.53 -20.76 -35.89
C GLN A 98 17.03 -21.10 -35.88
N ALA A 99 17.57 -21.61 -34.78
CA ALA A 99 18.94 -22.13 -34.66
C ALA A 99 18.94 -23.66 -34.56
#